data_AF-Q8DZR6-F1
#
_entry.id   AF-Q8DZR6-F1
#
_cell.length_a   1.000
_cell.length_b   1.000
_cell.length_c   1.000
_cell.angle_alpha   90.00
_cell.angle_beta   90.00
_cell.angle_gamma   90.00
#
_symmetry.space_group_name_H-M   'P 1'
#
loop_
_entity.id
_entity.type
_entity.pdbx_description
1 polymer ?
#
loop_
_entity_poly.entity_id
_entity_poly.type
_entity_poly.pdbx_seq_one_letter_code
_entity_poly.pdbx_strand_id
1 'polypeptide(L)'
;MAKIQSDASVASTCATAIQSGASGITAVGAPTKDSNSDYSGNSDASTYIDGEASSSSQIAEKINEFIALIHSTVNEFEAIDQKIS
;
A
#
# COMPACT_ATOMS: atom_id res chain seq x y z
N MET A 1 26.73 -26.28 1.23
CA MET A 1 25.42 -25.78 0.78
C MET A 1 25.50 -24.28 0.67
N ALA A 2 25.18 -23.68 -0.47
CA ALA A 2 25.00 -22.22 -0.54
C ALA A 2 23.76 -21.88 0.30
N LYS A 3 23.88 -20.90 1.21
CA LYS A 3 22.73 -20.48 2.00
C LYS A 3 21.71 -19.85 1.07
N ILE A 4 20.44 -20.20 1.22
CA ILE A 4 19.34 -19.54 0.50
C ILE A 4 18.99 -18.28 1.29
N GLN A 5 20.01 -17.48 1.61
CA GLN A 5 19.85 -16.33 2.50
C GLN A 5 19.09 -15.24 1.77
N SER A 6 17.80 -15.12 2.05
CA SER A 6 17.10 -13.86 1.92
C SER A 6 17.72 -12.89 2.94
N ASP A 7 18.22 -11.75 2.46
CA ASP A 7 18.67 -10.70 3.37
C ASP A 7 17.43 -10.00 3.95
N ALA A 8 16.99 -10.48 5.11
CA ALA A 8 15.85 -9.95 5.84
C ALA A 8 15.98 -8.44 6.08
N SER A 9 17.21 -7.92 6.22
CA SER A 9 17.44 -6.49 6.42
C SER A 9 17.16 -5.68 5.15
N VAL A 10 17.54 -6.20 3.97
CA VAL A 10 17.22 -5.58 2.68
C VAL A 10 15.72 -5.59 2.42
N ALA A 11 15.07 -6.73 2.66
CA ALA A 11 13.63 -6.86 2.46
C ALA A 11 12.83 -5.95 3.40
N SER A 12 13.20 -5.86 4.68
CA SER A 12 12.59 -4.95 5.65
C SER A 12 12.81 -3.47 5.27
N THR A 13 14.00 -3.14 4.76
CA THR A 13 14.32 -1.79 4.27
C THR A 13 13.42 -1.42 3.09
N CYS A 14 13.27 -2.32 2.11
CA CYS A 14 12.39 -2.12 0.96
C CYS A 14 10.92 -1.98 1.39
N ALA A 15 10.43 -2.86 2.27
CA ALA A 15 9.06 -2.79 2.79
C ALA A 15 8.77 -1.45 3.50
N THR A 16 9.71 -0.98 4.33
CA THR A 16 9.62 0.32 5.01
C THR A 16 9.60 1.49 4.02
N ALA A 17 10.46 1.46 3.00
CA ALA A 17 10.49 2.49 1.97
C ALA A 17 9.18 2.55 1.17
N ILE A 18 8.62 1.39 0.82
CA ILE A 18 7.30 1.29 0.16
C ILE A 18 6.21 1.87 1.06
N GLN A 19 6.20 1.49 2.34
CA GLN A 19 5.21 1.98 3.30
C GLN A 19 5.28 3.51 3.46
N SER A 20 6.49 4.07 3.54
CA SER A 20 6.70 5.51 3.62
C SER A 20 6.29 6.25 2.35
N GLY A 21 6.42 5.63 1.17
CA GLY A 21 5.88 6.21 -0.07
C GLY A 21 4.35 6.17 -0.09
N ALA A 22 3.76 5.09 0.43
CA ALA A 22 2.33 4.86 0.44
C ALA A 22 1.57 5.71 1.46
N SER A 23 2.21 6.15 2.54
CA SER A 23 1.56 6.98 3.57
C SER A 23 0.97 8.28 3.01
N GLY A 24 1.49 8.78 1.88
CA GLY A 24 0.95 9.95 1.20
C GLY A 24 -0.40 9.73 0.52
N ILE A 25 -0.79 8.48 0.23
CA ILE A 25 -2.02 8.17 -0.53
C ILE A 25 -3.25 8.30 0.37
N THR A 26 -3.17 7.83 1.61
CA THR A 26 -4.30 7.87 2.56
C THR A 26 -4.28 9.09 3.48
N ALA A 27 -3.16 9.82 3.55
CA ALA A 27 -3.03 11.01 4.40
C ALA A 27 -3.69 12.26 3.82
N VAL A 28 -4.09 12.24 2.53
CA VAL A 28 -4.80 13.38 1.94
C VAL A 28 -6.22 13.44 2.51
N GLY A 29 -6.58 14.58 3.10
CA GLY A 29 -7.91 14.79 3.65
C GLY A 29 -8.99 14.75 2.55
N ALA A 30 -10.19 14.29 2.92
CA ALA A 30 -11.31 14.24 2.00
C ALA A 30 -11.65 15.67 1.50
N PRO A 31 -11.76 15.89 0.18
CA PRO A 31 -12.16 17.19 -0.35
C PRO A 31 -13.60 17.50 0.07
N THR A 32 -13.87 18.77 0.32
CA THR A 32 -15.23 19.23 0.65
C THR A 32 -16.04 19.35 -0.64
N LYS A 33 -17.17 18.64 -0.71
CA LYS A 33 -18.10 18.72 -1.85
C LYS A 33 -18.89 20.02 -1.81
N ASP A 34 -19.18 20.60 -2.97
CA ASP A 34 -20.11 21.71 -3.08
C ASP A 34 -21.55 21.21 -2.96
N SER A 35 -22.30 21.72 -1.98
CA SER A 35 -23.70 21.40 -1.74
C SER A 35 -24.66 22.53 -2.08
N ASN A 36 -24.14 23.68 -2.52
CA ASN A 36 -24.89 24.93 -2.61
C ASN A 36 -25.23 25.29 -4.05
N SER A 37 -24.42 24.84 -5.00
CA SER A 37 -24.60 25.14 -6.42
C SER A 37 -25.35 24.02 -7.14
N ASP A 38 -26.33 24.40 -7.97
CA ASP A 38 -27.07 23.49 -8.85
C ASP A 38 -26.58 23.62 -10.30
N TYR A 39 -25.32 23.25 -10.50
CA TYR A 39 -24.70 23.13 -11.82
C TYR A 39 -24.54 21.64 -12.15
N SER A 40 -24.77 21.26 -13.41
CA SER A 40 -24.61 19.86 -13.84
C SER A 40 -23.23 19.28 -13.50
N GLY A 41 -22.18 20.09 -13.59
CA GLY A 41 -20.81 19.69 -13.23
C GLY A 41 -20.60 19.38 -11.75
N ASN A 42 -21.51 19.79 -10.85
CA ASN A 42 -21.39 19.50 -9.42
C ASN A 42 -21.63 18.01 -9.13
N SER A 43 -22.58 17.38 -9.84
CA SER A 43 -22.82 15.94 -9.76
C SER A 43 -21.63 15.13 -10.28
N ASP A 44 -21.03 15.57 -11.40
CA ASP A 44 -19.85 14.94 -11.98
C ASP A 44 -18.65 15.05 -11.02
N ALA A 45 -18.39 16.25 -10.51
CA ALA A 45 -17.32 16.50 -9.54
C ALA A 45 -17.48 15.66 -8.27
N SER A 46 -18.69 15.58 -7.69
CA SER A 46 -18.96 14.72 -6.54
C SER A 46 -18.68 13.24 -6.84
N THR A 47 -19.06 12.77 -8.03
CA THR A 47 -18.83 11.37 -8.45
C THR A 47 -17.34 11.08 -8.60
N TYR A 48 -16.57 12.00 -9.18
CA TYR A 48 -15.12 11.86 -9.30
C TYR A 48 -14.43 11.89 -7.94
N ILE A 49 -14.84 12.77 -7.03
CA ILE A 49 -14.33 12.80 -5.65
C ILE A 49 -14.49 11.44 -4.96
N ASP A 50 -15.68 10.83 -5.05
CA ASP A 50 -15.93 9.52 -4.45
C ASP A 50 -15.12 8.41 -5.13
N GLY A 51 -15.01 8.47 -6.45
CA GLY A 51 -14.22 7.53 -7.25
C GLY A 51 -12.72 7.59 -6.92
N GLU A 52 -12.16 8.79 -6.79
CA GLU A 52 -10.76 9.00 -6.40
C GLU A 52 -10.50 8.55 -4.96
N ALA A 53 -11.41 8.83 -4.02
CA ALA A 53 -11.30 8.36 -2.65
C ALA A 53 -11.31 6.83 -2.57
N SER A 54 -12.24 6.18 -3.29
CA SER A 54 -12.30 4.71 -3.37
C SER A 54 -11.05 4.12 -4.01
N SER A 55 -10.56 4.71 -5.11
CA SER A 55 -9.35 4.26 -5.79
C SER A 55 -8.12 4.38 -4.90
N SER A 56 -7.99 5.49 -4.16
CA SER A 56 -6.88 5.73 -3.23
C SER A 56 -6.88 4.71 -2.10
N SER A 57 -8.06 4.38 -1.55
CA SER A 57 -8.20 3.32 -0.53
C SER A 57 -7.75 1.96 -1.06
N GLN A 58 -8.23 1.57 -2.26
CA GLN A 58 -7.87 0.29 -2.88
C GLN A 58 -6.37 0.19 -3.15
N ILE A 59 -5.74 1.27 -3.62
CA ILE A 59 -4.28 1.30 -3.84
C ILE A 59 -3.54 1.10 -2.51
N ALA A 60 -3.96 1.81 -1.45
CA ALA A 60 -3.35 1.69 -0.14
C ALA A 60 -3.48 0.28 0.45
N GLU A 61 -4.64 -0.35 0.31
CA GLU A 61 -4.88 -1.74 0.70
C GLU A 61 -3.93 -2.69 -0.04
N LYS A 62 -3.80 -2.54 -1.37
CA LYS A 62 -2.91 -3.38 -2.17
C LYS A 62 -1.43 -3.20 -1.84
N ILE A 63 -1.01 -1.99 -1.47
CA ILE A 63 0.35 -1.76 -0.99
C ILE A 63 0.59 -2.45 0.35
N ASN A 64 -0.37 -2.39 1.28
CA ASN A 64 -0.27 -3.10 2.55
C ASN A 64 -0.23 -4.63 2.37
N GLU A 65 -1.05 -5.18 1.46
CA GLU A 65 -0.98 -6.60 1.09
C GLU A 65 0.41 -6.97 0.55
N PHE A 66 0.97 -6.14 -0.34
CA PHE A 66 2.30 -6.37 -0.89
C PHE A 66 3.41 -6.36 0.18
N ILE A 67 3.36 -5.40 1.11
CA ILE A 67 4.29 -5.35 2.25
C ILE A 67 4.19 -6.63 3.10
N ALA A 68 2.98 -7.11 3.36
CA ALA A 68 2.77 -8.35 4.09
C ALA A 68 3.36 -9.57 3.37
N LEU A 69 3.24 -9.62 2.03
CA LEU A 69 3.86 -10.67 1.21
C LEU A 69 5.38 -10.64 1.30
N ILE A 70 6.01 -9.46 1.26
CA ILE A 70 7.48 -9.32 1.44
C ILE A 70 7.91 -9.94 2.77
N HIS A 71 7.24 -9.59 3.86
CA HIS A 71 7.56 -10.14 5.19
C HIS A 71 7.32 -11.66 5.25
N SER A 72 6.22 -12.16 4.67
CA SER A 72 5.94 -13.60 4.64
C SER A 72 7.03 -14.38 3.90
N THR A 73 7.44 -13.89 2.73
CA THR A 73 8.49 -14.53 1.93
C THR A 73 9.82 -14.55 2.67
N VAL A 74 10.20 -13.47 3.35
CA VAL A 74 11.42 -13.44 4.20
C VAL A 74 11.37 -14.51 5.27
N ASN A 75 10.26 -14.62 6.00
CA ASN A 75 10.09 -15.61 7.05
C ASN A 75 10.20 -17.06 6.51
N GLU A 76 9.66 -17.31 5.31
CA GLU A 76 9.76 -18.63 4.67
C GLU A 76 11.21 -18.98 4.31
N PHE A 77 11.99 -18.03 3.78
CA PHE A 77 13.41 -18.25 3.50
C PHE A 77 14.21 -18.53 4.77
N GLU A 78 14.00 -17.76 5.84
CA GLU A 78 14.67 -17.99 7.13
C GLU A 78 14.32 -19.37 7.71
N ALA A 79 13.05 -19.79 7.60
CA ALA A 79 12.61 -21.10 8.06
C ALA A 79 13.26 -22.26 7.27
N ILE A 80 13.48 -22.08 5.97
CA ILE A 80 14.19 -23.07 5.14
C ILE A 80 15.66 -23.12 5.53
N ASP A 81 16.33 -21.96 5.67
CA ASP A 81 17.73 -21.88 6.08
C ASP A 81 17.97 -22.57 7.43
N GLN A 82 17.05 -22.42 8.40
CA GLN A 82 17.11 -23.12 9.68
C GLN A 82 16.95 -24.65 9.56
N LYS A 83 16.18 -25.14 8.58
CA LYS A 83 15.97 -26.58 8.36
C LYS A 83 17.15 -27.27 7.69
N ILE A 84 17.94 -26.54 6.90
CA ILE A 84 19.04 -27.10 6.10
C ILE A 84 20.44 -26.81 6.67
N SER A 85 20.53 -26.00 7.74
CA SER A 85 21.76 -25.72 8.48
C SER A 85 22.09 -26.81 9.48
#